data_AF-A0A965QJY0-F1
#
_entry.id   AF-A0A965QJY0-F1
#
_cell.length_a   1.000
_cell.length_b   1.000
_cell.length_c   1.000
_cell.angle_alpha   90.00
_cell.angle_beta   90.00
_cell.angle_gamma   90.00
#
_symmetry.space_group_name_H-M   'P 1'
#
loop_
_entity.id
_entity.type
_entity.pdbx_description
1 polymer ?
#
loop_
_entity_poly.entity_id
_entity_poly.type
_entity_poly.pdbx_seq_one_letter_code
_entity_poly.pdbx_strand_id
1 'polypeptide(L)'
;MGTATKTTFFIFIFTSGFFLEGCNASDVSRSNLSEFAKPHVTKIEDVPAKLARAENMTHRIVRKTVETGQYFFDSYLYDAEFPSLTESEFESLKSIYGDWSQTKSRVVYHAPGPWLLSDFLPPAMQAALESRFINERRMIQLPQLFAMNTTGNRVETPVLLLSNCWGALYEVLRQAQSPQNNPTFELFYAPHKAARAVLFDPRWSSEVRPYSKQPVYTPAERNSSLKTGDVLLVGKDWLQHVAIFVDDDLYFEKAGAGNTALYRLTDWETLVKTWPPDLYGFSWRRYDREAFPESSDLFNLNSSLPVGVSFGNLSQDEMRRYTIEPDINDKTGIPVGGSWFERRVVPIDFDLRGRAQLKEPTSR
;
A
#
# COMPACT_ATOMS: atom_id res chain seq x y z
N MET A 1 1.21 -53.85 -37.71
CA MET A 1 0.42 -53.33 -36.57
C MET A 1 1.36 -52.52 -35.70
N GLY A 2 1.39 -51.20 -35.87
CA GLY A 2 2.25 -50.29 -35.11
C GLY A 2 1.38 -49.29 -34.38
N THR A 3 1.39 -49.33 -33.06
CA THR A 3 0.69 -48.38 -32.18
C THR A 3 1.56 -47.16 -31.97
N ALA A 4 1.20 -46.05 -32.61
CA ALA A 4 1.81 -44.75 -32.37
C ALA A 4 1.20 -44.11 -31.11
N THR A 5 2.01 -43.95 -30.08
CA THR A 5 1.68 -43.22 -28.85
C THR A 5 1.70 -41.72 -29.16
N LYS A 6 0.54 -41.06 -29.12
CA LYS A 6 0.45 -39.59 -29.19
C LYS A 6 0.74 -39.02 -27.81
N THR A 7 1.90 -38.39 -27.65
CA THR A 7 2.23 -37.57 -26.48
C THR A 7 1.67 -36.16 -26.70
N THR A 8 0.62 -35.81 -25.97
CA THR A 8 0.06 -34.45 -25.94
C THR A 8 0.88 -33.61 -24.94
N PHE A 9 1.61 -32.62 -25.43
CA PHE A 9 2.23 -31.59 -24.57
C PHE A 9 1.23 -30.47 -24.32
N PHE A 10 0.87 -30.26 -23.05
CA PHE A 10 0.21 -29.03 -22.62
C PHE A 10 1.29 -27.99 -22.31
N ILE A 11 1.43 -27.00 -23.19
CA ILE A 11 2.23 -25.80 -22.91
C ILE A 11 1.30 -24.83 -22.19
N PHE A 12 1.47 -24.68 -20.87
CA PHE A 12 0.90 -23.56 -20.14
C PHE A 12 1.78 -22.33 -20.38
N ILE A 13 1.35 -21.46 -21.29
CA ILE A 13 1.92 -20.12 -21.42
C ILE A 13 1.31 -19.28 -20.30
N PHE A 14 2.03 -19.12 -19.19
CA PHE A 14 1.74 -18.07 -18.23
C PHE A 14 2.25 -16.76 -18.81
N THR A 15 1.40 -16.03 -19.54
CA THR A 15 1.62 -14.60 -19.71
C THR A 15 1.41 -13.95 -18.35
N SER A 16 2.50 -13.54 -17.72
CA SER A 16 2.48 -12.61 -16.58
C SER A 16 1.99 -11.24 -17.07
N GLY A 17 0.71 -11.17 -17.45
CA GLY A 17 0.02 -9.92 -17.56
C GLY A 17 -0.07 -9.35 -16.15
N PHE A 18 0.54 -8.18 -15.93
CA PHE A 18 0.00 -7.28 -14.92
C PHE A 18 -1.48 -7.14 -15.25
N PHE A 19 -2.34 -7.80 -14.49
CA PHE A 19 -3.76 -7.50 -14.52
C PHE A 19 -3.88 -6.07 -13.96
N LEU A 20 -3.79 -5.08 -14.85
CA LEU A 20 -4.61 -3.88 -14.76
C LEU A 20 -6.06 -4.36 -14.90
N GLU A 21 -6.51 -5.03 -13.86
CA GLU A 21 -7.75 -5.79 -13.83
C GLU A 21 -8.89 -4.78 -13.99
N GLY A 22 -9.59 -4.87 -15.13
CA GLY A 22 -10.99 -4.48 -15.26
C GLY A 22 -11.37 -3.10 -14.73
N CYS A 23 -10.65 -2.03 -15.09
CA CYS A 23 -11.35 -0.75 -15.22
C CYS A 23 -12.27 -0.85 -16.46
N ASN A 24 -13.39 -1.56 -16.33
CA ASN A 24 -14.45 -1.52 -17.33
C ASN A 24 -14.80 -0.05 -17.56
N ALA A 25 -14.66 0.40 -18.81
CA ALA A 25 -14.91 1.78 -19.19
C ALA A 25 -16.34 2.26 -18.85
N SER A 26 -17.27 1.33 -18.60
CA SER A 26 -18.66 1.59 -18.24
C SER A 26 -18.89 2.00 -16.78
N ASP A 27 -18.00 1.64 -15.84
CA ASP A 27 -18.21 1.94 -14.41
C ASP A 27 -17.64 3.30 -13.97
N VAL A 28 -17.00 4.04 -14.89
CA VAL A 28 -16.41 5.38 -14.63
C VAL A 28 -17.37 6.51 -14.99
N SER A 29 -18.57 6.18 -15.45
CA SER A 29 -19.61 7.15 -15.79
C SER A 29 -20.37 7.58 -14.52
N ARG A 30 -19.84 8.57 -13.76
CA ARG A 30 -20.61 9.73 -13.23
C ARG A 30 -19.93 10.60 -12.15
N SER A 31 -18.78 10.25 -11.58
CA SER A 31 -18.09 11.13 -10.61
C SER A 31 -16.69 11.50 -11.07
N ASN A 32 -16.51 12.75 -11.51
CA ASN A 32 -15.21 13.36 -11.79
C ASN A 32 -14.44 13.74 -10.50
N LEU A 33 -14.71 13.04 -9.39
CA LEU A 33 -14.11 13.30 -8.10
C LEU A 33 -13.63 11.97 -7.54
N SER A 34 -12.32 11.83 -7.35
CA SER A 34 -11.82 10.78 -6.48
C SER A 34 -12.11 11.13 -5.03
N GLU A 35 -12.71 10.16 -4.37
CA GLU A 35 -13.18 10.25 -3.00
C GLU A 35 -12.57 9.10 -2.21
N PHE A 36 -12.27 9.36 -0.94
CA PHE A 36 -12.06 8.28 0.02
C PHE A 36 -13.42 7.80 0.48
N ALA A 37 -13.84 6.64 -0.02
CA ALA A 37 -15.11 6.06 0.38
C ALA A 37 -14.89 5.07 1.52
N LYS A 38 -15.74 5.12 2.54
CA LYS A 38 -15.86 4.03 3.51
C LYS A 38 -16.72 2.92 2.91
N PRO A 39 -16.31 1.64 2.99
CA PRO A 39 -17.12 0.54 2.49
C PRO A 39 -18.31 0.29 3.41
N HIS A 40 -19.36 -0.34 2.87
CA HIS A 40 -20.49 -0.78 3.68
C HIS A 40 -20.11 -2.04 4.44
N VAL A 41 -20.16 -1.98 5.78
CA VAL A 41 -19.95 -3.14 6.67
C VAL A 41 -21.25 -3.92 6.76
N THR A 42 -21.23 -5.20 6.34
CA THR A 42 -22.40 -6.07 6.32
C THR A 42 -22.47 -6.99 7.54
N LYS A 43 -21.32 -7.27 8.17
CA LYS A 43 -21.24 -8.15 9.33
C LYS A 43 -20.06 -7.75 10.21
N ILE A 44 -20.24 -7.85 11.52
CA ILE A 44 -19.19 -7.72 12.53
C ILE A 44 -19.24 -8.98 13.38
N GLU A 45 -18.09 -9.61 13.58
CA GLU A 45 -17.97 -10.82 14.39
C GLU A 45 -16.70 -10.81 15.23
N ASP A 46 -16.77 -11.42 16.41
CA ASP A 46 -15.59 -11.65 17.24
C ASP A 46 -14.75 -12.77 16.62
N VAL A 47 -13.42 -12.61 16.63
CA VAL A 47 -12.49 -13.64 16.17
C VAL A 47 -11.57 -14.07 17.31
N PRO A 48 -11.17 -15.36 17.37
CA PRO A 48 -10.31 -15.89 18.43
C PRO A 48 -8.84 -15.52 18.22
N ALA A 49 -8.57 -14.25 17.92
CA ALA A 49 -7.24 -13.67 17.82
C ALA A 49 -6.90 -12.89 19.11
N LYS A 50 -5.62 -12.60 19.31
CA LYS A 50 -5.13 -11.85 20.48
C LYS A 50 -4.12 -10.80 20.04
N LEU A 51 -3.96 -9.76 20.84
CA LEU A 51 -2.82 -8.86 20.74
C LEU A 51 -1.75 -9.32 21.73
N ALA A 52 -0.66 -9.90 21.22
CA ALA A 52 0.42 -10.38 22.08
C ALA A 52 1.02 -9.26 22.95
N ARG A 53 1.09 -8.02 22.45
CA ARG A 53 1.65 -6.89 23.21
C ARG A 53 0.66 -6.25 24.18
N ALA A 54 -0.62 -6.52 24.02
CA ALA A 54 -1.69 -6.04 24.91
C ALA A 54 -2.40 -7.20 25.63
N GLU A 55 -1.71 -8.33 25.86
CA GLU A 55 -2.29 -9.54 26.44
C GLU A 55 -2.87 -9.35 27.85
N ASN A 56 -2.34 -8.38 28.59
CA ASN A 56 -2.77 -8.05 29.95
C ASN A 56 -3.92 -7.03 30.00
N MET A 57 -4.41 -6.58 28.85
CA MET A 57 -5.52 -5.62 28.74
C MET A 57 -6.77 -6.32 28.23
N THR A 58 -7.93 -5.96 28.77
CA THR A 58 -9.20 -6.50 28.28
C THR A 58 -9.48 -5.96 26.88
N HIS A 59 -9.55 -6.85 25.90
CA HIS A 59 -9.86 -6.50 24.51
C HIS A 59 -10.60 -7.63 23.82
N ARG A 60 -11.25 -7.30 22.70
CA ARG A 60 -11.74 -8.28 21.72
C ARG A 60 -11.29 -7.90 20.32
N ILE A 61 -10.97 -8.87 19.49
CA ILE A 61 -10.69 -8.64 18.07
C ILE A 61 -11.98 -8.82 17.30
N VAL A 62 -12.31 -7.82 16.49
CA VAL A 62 -13.47 -7.84 15.61
C VAL A 62 -13.02 -7.98 14.17
N ARG A 63 -13.72 -8.83 13.42
CA ARG A 63 -13.64 -8.91 11.96
C ARG A 63 -14.90 -8.30 11.38
N LYS A 64 -14.73 -7.28 10.54
CA LYS A 64 -15.80 -6.63 9.78
C LYS A 64 -15.76 -7.18 8.35
N THR A 65 -16.84 -7.79 7.91
CA THR A 65 -17.04 -8.13 6.49
C THR A 65 -17.57 -6.91 5.79
N VAL A 66 -16.94 -6.52 4.68
CA VAL A 66 -17.40 -5.38 3.90
C VAL A 66 -17.82 -5.79 2.50
N GLU A 67 -18.82 -5.10 1.98
CA GLU A 67 -19.26 -5.26 0.62
C GLU A 67 -18.24 -4.60 -0.31
N THR A 68 -17.35 -5.42 -0.86
CA THR A 68 -16.68 -5.11 -2.11
C THR A 68 -17.54 -5.65 -3.23
N GLY A 69 -17.62 -4.94 -4.36
CA GLY A 69 -18.27 -5.48 -5.57
C GLY A 69 -17.63 -6.80 -6.03
N GLN A 70 -17.88 -7.20 -7.28
CA GLN A 70 -17.53 -8.52 -7.88
C GLN A 70 -16.05 -8.99 -7.85
N TYR A 71 -15.14 -8.43 -7.05
CA TYR A 71 -13.69 -8.62 -7.19
C TYR A 71 -13.03 -9.41 -6.04
N PHE A 72 -11.88 -10.00 -6.41
CA PHE A 72 -11.20 -11.19 -5.87
C PHE A 72 -10.60 -11.15 -4.46
N PHE A 73 -10.69 -10.04 -3.73
CA PHE A 73 -10.08 -9.95 -2.41
C PHE A 73 -11.14 -10.23 -1.34
N ASP A 74 -10.84 -11.16 -0.44
CA ASP A 74 -11.63 -11.30 0.79
C ASP A 74 -11.61 -9.97 1.52
N SER A 75 -12.78 -9.38 1.71
CA SER A 75 -12.93 -8.00 2.18
C SER A 75 -13.19 -7.96 3.67
N TYR A 76 -12.19 -8.44 4.41
CA TYR A 76 -12.17 -8.37 5.86
C TYR A 76 -11.38 -7.16 6.33
N LEU A 77 -11.92 -6.45 7.31
CA LEU A 77 -11.23 -5.46 8.12
C LEU A 77 -11.14 -5.99 9.55
N TYR A 78 -9.96 -5.89 10.15
CA TYR A 78 -9.76 -6.25 11.54
C TYR A 78 -9.57 -4.99 12.38
N ASP A 79 -9.99 -5.02 13.64
CA ASP A 79 -9.61 -4.02 14.65
C ASP A 79 -9.70 -4.69 16.03
N ALA A 80 -9.09 -4.08 17.04
CA ALA A 80 -9.26 -4.50 18.43
C ALA A 80 -10.06 -3.44 19.19
N GLU A 81 -11.07 -3.88 19.92
CA GLU A 81 -11.86 -3.02 20.78
C GLU A 81 -11.45 -3.19 22.24
N PHE A 82 -11.12 -2.08 22.88
CA PHE A 82 -10.84 -1.98 24.30
C PHE A 82 -12.02 -1.27 24.97
N PRO A 83 -12.89 -1.97 25.71
CA PRO A 83 -14.13 -1.40 26.23
C PRO A 83 -13.90 -0.29 27.26
N SER A 84 -12.79 -0.36 27.99
CA SER A 84 -12.34 0.65 28.95
C SER A 84 -10.82 0.54 29.10
N LEU A 85 -10.18 1.68 29.28
CA LEU A 85 -8.76 1.78 29.60
C LEU A 85 -8.57 2.76 30.75
N THR A 86 -7.69 2.43 31.67
CA THR A 86 -7.05 3.43 32.53
C THR A 86 -6.14 4.33 31.69
N GLU A 87 -5.81 5.51 32.20
CA GLU A 87 -4.87 6.42 31.53
C GLU A 87 -3.50 5.75 31.29
N SER A 88 -3.04 4.93 32.24
CA SER A 88 -1.80 4.17 32.14
C SER A 88 -1.85 3.13 31.01
N GLU A 89 -2.94 2.37 30.89
CA GLU A 89 -3.12 1.41 29.79
C GLU A 89 -3.21 2.12 28.44
N PHE A 90 -3.91 3.26 28.37
CA PHE A 90 -4.01 4.08 27.17
C PHE A 90 -2.64 4.58 26.69
N GLU A 91 -1.82 5.15 27.58
CA GLU A 91 -0.47 5.60 27.23
C GLU A 91 0.45 4.40 26.90
N SER A 92 0.26 3.25 27.54
CA SER A 92 0.95 2.01 27.17
C SER A 92 0.61 1.56 25.75
N LEU A 93 -0.65 1.62 25.32
CA LEU A 93 -1.05 1.28 23.95
C LEU A 93 -0.49 2.28 22.93
N LYS A 94 -0.48 3.58 23.25
CA LYS A 94 0.17 4.60 22.42
C LYS A 94 1.66 4.32 22.21
N SER A 95 2.35 3.90 23.27
CA SER A 95 3.75 3.50 23.17
C SER A 95 3.90 2.24 22.30
N ILE A 96 3.16 1.17 22.58
CA ILE A 96 3.25 -0.11 21.86
C ILE A 96 3.03 0.06 20.34
N TYR A 97 2.02 0.83 19.94
CA TYR A 97 1.59 0.93 18.54
C TYR A 97 2.03 2.18 17.81
N GLY A 98 2.45 3.22 18.54
CA GLY A 98 2.90 4.49 17.98
C GLY A 98 4.42 4.67 18.01
N ASP A 99 5.18 3.91 18.83
CA ASP A 99 6.56 4.33 19.10
C ASP A 99 7.56 4.19 17.97
N TRP A 100 7.30 3.29 17.05
CA TRP A 100 8.09 3.12 15.84
C TRP A 100 8.00 4.32 14.88
N SER A 101 7.00 5.19 15.03
CA SER A 101 6.80 6.41 14.26
C SER A 101 7.24 7.64 15.06
N GLN A 102 7.92 8.60 14.42
CA GLN A 102 8.15 9.95 14.93
C GLN A 102 6.86 10.78 14.93
N THR A 103 5.96 10.52 13.98
CA THR A 103 4.63 11.15 13.93
C THR A 103 3.65 10.30 14.76
N LYS A 104 3.48 10.66 16.03
CA LYS A 104 2.66 9.94 17.00
C LYS A 104 1.16 10.17 16.79
N SER A 105 0.33 9.25 17.29
CA SER A 105 -1.11 9.47 17.43
C SER A 105 -1.38 10.74 18.23
N ARG A 106 -2.33 11.55 17.76
CA ARG A 106 -2.82 12.75 18.47
C ARG A 106 -4.03 12.45 19.34
N VAL A 107 -4.45 11.19 19.43
CA VAL A 107 -5.60 10.80 20.23
C VAL A 107 -5.32 11.09 21.70
N VAL A 108 -6.26 11.78 22.33
CA VAL A 108 -6.19 12.21 23.73
C VAL A 108 -7.06 11.28 24.59
N TYR A 109 -6.56 10.94 25.77
CA TYR A 109 -7.31 10.13 26.72
C TYR A 109 -8.56 10.87 27.21
N HIS A 110 -9.71 10.20 27.15
CA HIS A 110 -10.98 10.68 27.67
C HIS A 110 -11.71 9.53 28.37
N ALA A 111 -11.71 9.56 29.70
CA ALA A 111 -12.38 8.54 30.50
C ALA A 111 -13.90 8.78 30.62
N PRO A 112 -14.72 7.72 30.72
CA PRO A 112 -14.51 6.38 30.17
C PRO A 112 -14.96 6.35 28.70
N GLY A 113 -14.30 5.54 27.86
CA GLY A 113 -14.71 5.38 26.47
C GLY A 113 -14.22 4.07 25.87
N PRO A 114 -14.92 3.52 24.87
CA PRO A 114 -14.39 2.46 24.04
C PRO A 114 -13.27 3.01 23.16
N TRP A 115 -12.17 2.27 23.10
CA TRP A 115 -11.01 2.58 22.26
C TRP A 115 -10.82 1.51 21.22
N LEU A 116 -10.28 1.90 20.07
CA LEU A 116 -9.91 0.99 19.01
C LEU A 116 -8.39 0.89 18.92
N LEU A 117 -7.84 -0.25 18.49
CA LEU A 117 -6.41 -0.36 18.19
C LEU A 117 -5.98 0.73 17.20
N SER A 118 -6.85 1.01 16.23
CA SER A 118 -6.66 2.08 15.25
C SER A 118 -6.39 3.45 15.88
N ASP A 119 -6.91 3.76 17.07
CA ASP A 119 -6.65 5.03 17.79
C ASP A 119 -5.18 5.23 18.18
N PHE A 120 -4.41 4.14 18.26
CA PHE A 120 -3.03 4.13 18.72
C PHE A 120 -2.00 4.08 17.58
N LEU A 121 -2.46 3.93 16.32
CA LEU A 121 -1.59 3.89 15.15
C LEU A 121 -1.07 5.29 14.76
N PRO A 122 -0.03 5.41 13.93
CA PRO A 122 0.37 6.71 13.38
C PRO A 122 -0.72 7.39 12.54
N PRO A 123 -0.76 8.74 12.47
CA PRO A 123 -1.81 9.49 11.78
C PRO A 123 -2.06 9.08 10.32
N ALA A 124 -1.02 8.77 9.54
CA ALA A 124 -1.19 8.34 8.15
C ALA A 124 -1.96 7.01 8.05
N MET A 125 -1.71 6.06 8.96
CA MET A 125 -2.43 4.80 9.00
C MET A 125 -3.86 5.00 9.52
N GLN A 126 -4.02 5.76 10.61
CA GLN A 126 -5.33 6.15 11.14
C GLN A 126 -6.24 6.74 10.07
N ALA A 127 -5.72 7.73 9.34
CA ALA A 127 -6.48 8.49 8.36
C ALA A 127 -6.88 7.62 7.16
N ALA A 128 -6.00 6.71 6.71
CA ALA A 128 -6.26 5.83 5.58
C ALA A 128 -7.16 4.63 5.93
N LEU A 129 -7.11 4.14 7.17
CA LEU A 129 -7.78 2.90 7.58
C LEU A 129 -9.28 2.89 7.25
N GLU A 130 -9.78 1.72 6.86
CA GLU A 130 -11.16 1.48 6.46
C GLU A 130 -11.62 2.31 5.26
N SER A 131 -10.69 2.93 4.53
CA SER A 131 -11.01 3.70 3.33
C SER A 131 -10.63 2.91 2.08
N ARG A 132 -11.28 3.22 0.96
CA ARG A 132 -10.81 2.89 -0.39
C ARG A 132 -10.61 4.16 -1.17
N PHE A 133 -9.65 4.15 -2.09
CA PHE A 133 -9.44 5.23 -3.02
C PHE A 133 -10.13 4.91 -4.34
N ILE A 134 -11.06 5.75 -4.78
CA ILE A 134 -11.70 5.62 -6.09
C ILE A 134 -10.79 6.28 -7.12
N ASN A 135 -10.26 5.50 -8.06
CA ASN A 135 -9.40 6.00 -9.13
C ASN A 135 -10.13 7.04 -9.98
N GLU A 136 -9.38 8.03 -10.44
CA GLU A 136 -9.90 9.12 -11.24
C GLU A 136 -9.14 9.23 -12.55
N ARG A 137 -9.88 9.42 -13.64
CA ARG A 137 -9.30 9.75 -14.94
C ARG A 137 -9.46 11.24 -15.19
N ARG A 138 -8.38 11.89 -15.58
CA ARG A 138 -8.36 13.31 -15.95
C ARG A 138 -7.73 13.49 -17.30
N MET A 139 -8.25 14.46 -18.05
CA MET A 139 -7.58 14.95 -19.24
C MET A 139 -6.63 16.08 -18.84
N ILE A 140 -5.34 15.94 -19.12
CA ILE A 140 -4.35 17.00 -18.88
C ILE A 140 -3.54 17.30 -20.14
N GLN A 141 -3.04 18.52 -20.24
CA GLN A 141 -2.25 18.98 -21.38
C GLN A 141 -0.79 18.59 -21.19
N LEU A 142 -0.34 17.55 -21.91
CA LEU A 142 1.01 17.01 -21.82
C LEU A 142 1.82 17.33 -23.09
N PRO A 143 3.14 17.55 -23.00
CA PRO A 143 3.97 17.72 -24.20
C PRO A 143 3.83 16.50 -25.11
N GLN A 144 3.67 16.74 -26.42
CA GLN A 144 3.57 15.67 -27.41
C GLN A 144 4.91 14.96 -27.56
N LEU A 145 5.16 13.94 -26.73
CA LEU A 145 6.50 13.37 -26.62
C LEU A 145 6.94 12.46 -27.77
N PHE A 146 6.00 12.02 -28.59
CA PHE A 146 6.24 11.10 -29.71
C PHE A 146 6.08 11.74 -31.09
N ALA A 147 5.66 12.99 -31.17
CA ALA A 147 5.79 13.73 -32.41
C ALA A 147 7.24 14.21 -32.48
N MET A 148 7.98 13.78 -33.50
CA MET A 148 9.33 14.29 -33.81
C MET A 148 9.35 15.81 -34.12
N ASN A 149 8.26 16.53 -33.86
CA ASN A 149 8.16 17.96 -34.00
C ASN A 149 8.37 18.63 -32.64
N THR A 150 9.50 19.32 -32.53
CA THR A 150 9.97 20.13 -31.41
C THR A 150 9.12 21.39 -31.15
N THR A 151 7.89 21.46 -31.64
CA THR A 151 7.07 22.69 -31.63
C THR A 151 6.41 23.00 -30.30
N GLY A 152 6.70 22.26 -29.23
CA GLY A 152 6.14 22.52 -27.89
C GLY A 152 4.63 22.32 -27.79
N ASN A 153 4.02 21.68 -28.78
CA ASN A 153 2.59 21.42 -28.80
C ASN A 153 2.21 20.51 -27.64
N ARG A 154 1.21 20.93 -26.87
CA ARG A 154 0.59 20.11 -25.83
C ARG A 154 -0.63 19.40 -26.39
N VAL A 155 -0.77 18.13 -26.05
CA VAL A 155 -1.89 17.29 -26.44
C VAL A 155 -2.64 16.90 -25.18
N GLU A 156 -3.96 17.01 -25.26
CA GLU A 156 -4.84 16.54 -24.21
C GLU A 156 -4.71 15.02 -24.08
N THR A 157 -4.17 14.58 -22.95
CA THR A 157 -3.81 13.17 -22.71
C THR A 157 -4.54 12.69 -21.46
N PRO A 158 -5.20 11.52 -21.51
CA PRO A 158 -5.82 10.93 -20.34
C PRO A 158 -4.75 10.45 -19.36
N VAL A 159 -4.91 10.81 -18.10
CA VAL A 159 -4.04 10.45 -16.98
C VAL A 159 -4.90 9.82 -15.89
N LEU A 160 -4.32 8.81 -15.22
CA LEU A 160 -4.99 8.08 -14.15
C LEU A 160 -4.36 8.47 -12.81
N LEU A 161 -5.18 9.00 -11.90
CA LEU A 161 -4.83 9.01 -10.49
C LEU A 161 -5.14 7.64 -9.89
N LEU A 162 -4.09 6.98 -9.42
CA LEU A 162 -4.10 5.62 -8.91
C LEU A 162 -3.22 5.57 -7.66
N SER A 163 -3.57 4.73 -6.69
CA SER A 163 -2.71 4.39 -5.55
C SER A 163 -2.56 2.89 -5.48
N ASN A 164 -1.33 2.39 -5.29
CA ASN A 164 -1.02 0.98 -5.12
C ASN A 164 -0.44 0.68 -3.74
N CYS A 165 -0.28 -0.61 -3.42
CA CYS A 165 0.20 -1.05 -2.10
C CYS A 165 1.59 -0.48 -1.75
N TRP A 166 2.49 -0.37 -2.74
CA TRP A 166 3.84 0.14 -2.49
C TRP A 166 3.88 1.66 -2.27
N GLY A 167 3.12 2.44 -3.05
CA GLY A 167 3.01 3.89 -2.86
C GLY A 167 2.37 4.23 -1.51
N ALA A 168 1.31 3.50 -1.15
CA ALA A 168 0.67 3.60 0.16
C ALA A 168 1.63 3.29 1.32
N LEU A 169 2.37 2.18 1.24
CA LEU A 169 3.37 1.84 2.24
C LEU A 169 4.43 2.92 2.36
N TYR A 170 4.99 3.35 1.22
CA TYR A 170 6.04 4.36 1.17
C TYR A 170 5.60 5.63 1.89
N GLU A 171 4.39 6.10 1.60
CA GLU A 171 3.86 7.31 2.24
C GLU A 171 3.70 7.15 3.75
N VAL A 172 3.21 5.99 4.20
CA VAL A 172 3.12 5.72 5.64
C VAL A 172 4.49 5.72 6.30
N LEU A 173 5.50 5.08 5.70
CA LEU A 173 6.86 5.05 6.25
C LEU A 173 7.52 6.44 6.23
N ARG A 174 7.34 7.21 5.15
CA ARG A 174 7.84 8.58 5.05
C ARG A 174 7.22 9.49 6.10
N GLN A 175 5.89 9.46 6.27
CA GLN A 175 5.19 10.21 7.32
C GLN A 175 5.60 9.76 8.72
N ALA A 176 5.87 8.47 8.91
CA ALA A 176 6.35 7.96 10.18
C ALA A 176 7.73 8.51 10.56
N GLN A 177 8.55 8.94 9.59
CA GLN A 177 9.89 9.48 9.85
C GLN A 177 9.98 11.01 9.79
N SER A 178 8.94 11.70 9.30
CA SER A 178 8.93 13.14 9.10
C SER A 178 7.84 13.79 9.96
N PRO A 179 8.16 14.26 11.18
CA PRO A 179 7.18 14.91 12.05
C PRO A 179 6.77 16.26 11.45
N GLN A 180 5.59 16.28 10.81
CA GLN A 180 5.00 17.48 10.24
C GLN A 180 3.86 18.00 11.12
N ASN A 181 3.79 19.32 11.31
CA ASN A 181 2.69 19.96 12.05
C ASN A 181 1.34 19.78 11.33
N ASN A 182 1.36 19.77 9.99
CA ASN A 182 0.20 19.56 9.13
C ASN A 182 0.45 18.35 8.23
N PRO A 183 0.23 17.13 8.76
CA PRO A 183 0.49 15.92 7.98
C PRO A 183 -0.44 15.87 6.78
N THR A 184 0.08 15.31 5.70
CA THR A 184 -0.67 15.05 4.47
C THR A 184 -0.54 13.57 4.13
N PHE A 185 -1.37 13.09 3.23
CA PHE A 185 -1.28 11.76 2.68
C PHE A 185 -1.16 11.86 1.17
N GLU A 186 -0.05 11.37 0.64
CA GLU A 186 0.19 11.36 -0.80
C GLU A 186 -0.37 10.11 -1.47
N LEU A 187 -1.20 10.33 -2.48
CA LEU A 187 -1.72 9.32 -3.36
C LEU A 187 -0.97 9.36 -4.68
N PHE A 188 -0.29 8.26 -4.97
CA PHE A 188 0.42 8.08 -6.22
C PHE A 188 0.62 6.59 -6.49
N TYR A 189 0.90 6.29 -7.75
CA TYR A 189 1.33 4.95 -8.15
C TYR A 189 2.85 4.88 -8.09
N ALA A 190 3.38 4.03 -7.21
CA ALA A 190 4.81 3.76 -7.19
C ALA A 190 5.16 2.68 -8.25
N PRO A 191 6.12 2.92 -9.16
CA PRO A 191 6.65 1.87 -10.01
C PRO A 191 7.33 0.77 -9.19
N HIS A 192 7.08 -0.50 -9.52
CA HIS A 192 7.60 -1.63 -8.73
C HIS A 192 9.13 -1.61 -8.59
N LYS A 193 9.88 -1.26 -9.65
CA LYS A 193 11.36 -1.20 -9.61
C LYS A 193 11.85 -0.13 -8.65
N ALA A 194 11.23 1.05 -8.68
CA ALA A 194 11.57 2.17 -7.79
C ALA A 194 11.18 1.87 -6.34
N ALA A 195 9.98 1.33 -6.12
CA ALA A 195 9.54 0.91 -4.79
C ALA A 195 10.48 -0.16 -4.22
N ARG A 196 10.80 -1.20 -5.02
CA ARG A 196 11.76 -2.24 -4.64
C ARG A 196 13.13 -1.67 -4.31
N ALA A 197 13.65 -0.76 -5.13
CA ALA A 197 14.95 -0.13 -4.90
C ALA A 197 15.07 0.40 -3.49
N VAL A 198 14.05 1.15 -3.07
CA VAL A 198 14.04 1.84 -1.79
C VAL A 198 13.70 0.92 -0.63
N LEU A 199 12.73 0.03 -0.81
CA LEU A 199 12.33 -0.90 0.23
C LEU A 199 13.37 -2.00 0.51
N PHE A 200 14.33 -2.22 -0.40
CA PHE A 200 15.45 -3.13 -0.18
C PHE A 200 16.78 -2.44 0.08
N ASP A 201 16.84 -1.10 0.02
CA ASP A 201 18.08 -0.36 0.20
C ASP A 201 18.57 -0.48 1.66
N PRO A 202 19.84 -0.88 1.89
CA PRO A 202 20.40 -0.98 3.24
C PRO A 202 20.62 0.38 3.93
N ARG A 203 20.53 1.50 3.19
CA ARG A 203 20.55 2.86 3.77
C ARG A 203 19.34 3.10 4.67
N TRP A 204 18.15 2.73 4.19
CA TRP A 204 16.88 2.98 4.88
C TRP A 204 16.35 1.78 5.65
N SER A 205 16.77 0.57 5.30
CA SER A 205 16.24 -0.67 5.87
C SER A 205 17.32 -1.59 6.43
N SER A 206 16.94 -2.39 7.42
CA SER A 206 17.67 -3.59 7.83
C SER A 206 16.82 -4.83 7.65
N GLU A 207 17.46 -5.95 7.29
CA GLU A 207 16.77 -7.24 7.18
C GLU A 207 16.50 -7.80 8.58
N VAL A 208 15.21 -8.02 8.88
CA VAL A 208 14.77 -8.69 10.12
C VAL A 208 14.68 -10.19 9.87
N ARG A 209 14.15 -10.58 8.70
CA ARG A 209 14.09 -11.97 8.25
C ARG A 209 14.39 -12.07 6.76
N PRO A 210 15.25 -13.02 6.35
CA PRO A 210 15.60 -13.20 4.96
C PRO A 210 14.41 -13.71 4.14
N TYR A 211 14.51 -13.50 2.84
CA TYR A 211 13.54 -14.03 1.88
C TYR A 211 13.43 -15.55 1.94
N SER A 212 12.20 -16.06 2.05
CA SER A 212 11.91 -17.49 1.96
C SER A 212 10.56 -17.76 1.27
N LYS A 213 10.53 -18.74 0.36
CA LYS A 213 9.29 -19.31 -0.20
C LYS A 213 8.61 -20.33 0.71
N GLN A 214 9.29 -20.71 1.78
CA GLN A 214 8.77 -21.59 2.82
C GLN A 214 8.98 -20.91 4.16
N PRO A 215 8.20 -19.87 4.49
CA PRO A 215 8.14 -19.36 5.85
C PRO A 215 7.42 -20.40 6.71
N VAL A 216 8.05 -21.56 6.96
CA VAL A 216 7.57 -22.55 7.93
C VAL A 216 7.88 -21.97 9.30
N TYR A 217 6.97 -21.12 9.76
CA TYR A 217 7.01 -20.56 11.08
C TYR A 217 5.64 -20.79 11.70
N THR A 218 5.61 -21.44 12.85
CA THR A 218 4.49 -21.28 13.77
C THR A 218 4.26 -19.78 14.02
N PRO A 219 3.05 -19.33 14.39
CA PRO A 219 2.81 -17.92 14.73
C PRO A 219 3.83 -17.37 15.73
N ALA A 220 4.16 -18.15 16.76
CA ALA A 220 5.19 -17.81 17.75
C ALA A 220 6.57 -17.59 17.10
N GLU A 221 7.03 -18.51 16.25
CA GLU A 221 8.30 -18.37 15.55
C GLU A 221 8.29 -17.17 14.62
N ARG A 222 7.18 -16.91 13.91
CA ARG A 222 7.04 -15.80 12.97
C ARG A 222 7.12 -14.46 13.69
N ASN A 223 6.43 -14.32 14.81
CA ASN A 223 6.21 -13.04 15.47
C ASN A 223 7.30 -12.71 16.50
N SER A 224 8.08 -13.70 16.98
CA SER A 224 9.10 -13.56 18.03
C SER A 224 10.13 -12.44 17.83
N SER A 225 10.48 -12.10 16.59
CA SER A 225 11.48 -11.07 16.28
C SER A 225 10.90 -9.77 15.69
N LEU A 226 9.59 -9.77 15.44
CA LEU A 226 8.92 -8.67 14.76
C LEU A 226 8.54 -7.58 15.78
N LYS A 227 8.55 -6.34 15.31
CA LYS A 227 8.14 -5.14 16.03
C LYS A 227 7.07 -4.41 15.23
N THR A 228 6.18 -3.67 15.91
CA THR A 228 5.26 -2.74 15.22
C THR A 228 6.08 -1.86 14.28
N GLY A 229 5.64 -1.72 13.02
CA GLY A 229 6.35 -0.95 12.01
C GLY A 229 7.32 -1.75 11.14
N ASP A 230 7.64 -3.00 11.49
CA ASP A 230 8.36 -3.90 10.59
C ASP A 230 7.52 -4.15 9.33
N VAL A 231 8.16 -4.24 8.17
CA VAL A 231 7.49 -4.35 6.88
C VAL A 231 7.70 -5.74 6.32
N LEU A 232 6.60 -6.41 6.01
CA LEU A 232 6.57 -7.60 5.17
C LEU A 232 6.67 -7.19 3.69
N LEU A 233 7.63 -7.77 2.99
CA LEU A 233 7.79 -7.67 1.54
C LEU A 233 7.49 -9.02 0.90
N VAL A 234 6.59 -9.04 -0.08
CA VAL A 234 6.16 -10.21 -0.84
C VAL A 234 6.78 -10.17 -2.23
N GLY A 235 7.58 -11.19 -2.58
CA GLY A 235 8.35 -11.24 -3.82
C GLY A 235 9.79 -10.72 -3.65
N LYS A 236 10.75 -11.37 -4.33
CA LYS A 236 12.18 -11.00 -4.29
C LYS A 236 12.62 -10.14 -5.46
N ASP A 237 12.43 -10.65 -6.67
CA ASP A 237 12.91 -10.00 -7.91
C ASP A 237 11.86 -9.02 -8.43
N TRP A 238 10.60 -9.34 -8.20
CA TRP A 238 9.44 -8.51 -8.50
C TRP A 238 8.67 -8.34 -7.20
N LEU A 239 8.65 -7.12 -6.67
CA LEU A 239 7.87 -6.79 -5.49
C LEU A 239 6.39 -6.86 -5.88
N GLN A 240 5.66 -7.80 -5.28
CA GLN A 240 4.25 -8.05 -5.58
C GLN A 240 3.35 -7.31 -4.61
N HIS A 241 3.70 -7.35 -3.32
CA HIS A 241 2.88 -6.78 -2.27
C HIS A 241 3.72 -6.41 -1.05
N VAL A 242 3.13 -5.58 -0.19
CA VAL A 242 3.75 -5.11 1.04
C VAL A 242 2.73 -4.89 2.13
N ALA A 243 3.14 -5.10 3.38
CA ALA A 243 2.32 -4.82 4.55
C ALA A 243 3.18 -4.41 5.75
N ILE A 244 2.63 -3.66 6.69
CA ILE A 244 3.29 -3.27 7.95
C ILE A 244 2.78 -4.17 9.06
N PHE A 245 3.67 -4.85 9.77
CA PHE A 245 3.37 -5.60 10.97
C PHE A 245 2.89 -4.66 12.09
N VAL A 246 1.74 -4.98 12.68
CA VAL A 246 1.14 -4.20 13.78
C VAL A 246 1.28 -4.95 15.10
N ASP A 247 0.72 -6.15 15.19
CA ASP A 247 0.94 -7.09 16.30
C ASP A 247 0.76 -8.53 15.78
N ASP A 248 0.93 -9.52 16.65
CA ASP A 248 0.61 -10.95 16.47
C ASP A 248 -0.28 -11.29 15.25
N ASP A 249 0.36 -11.51 14.09
CA ASP A 249 -0.29 -11.79 12.79
C ASP A 249 -1.26 -10.75 12.25
N LEU A 250 -1.29 -9.55 12.81
CA LEU A 250 -2.04 -8.41 12.36
C LEU A 250 -1.16 -7.46 11.55
N TYR A 251 -1.59 -7.13 10.33
CA TYR A 251 -0.84 -6.34 9.37
C TYR A 251 -1.68 -5.20 8.83
N PHE A 252 -1.10 -4.01 8.69
CA PHE A 252 -1.68 -2.91 7.93
C PHE A 252 -1.25 -3.00 6.47
N GLU A 253 -2.19 -2.89 5.54
CA GLU A 253 -1.91 -2.90 4.11
C GLU A 253 -2.90 -2.04 3.33
N LYS A 254 -2.51 -1.65 2.12
CA LYS A 254 -3.48 -1.41 1.04
C LYS A 254 -3.58 -2.68 0.21
N ALA A 255 -4.72 -3.35 0.16
CA ALA A 255 -4.88 -4.70 -0.40
C ALA A 255 -4.63 -4.85 -1.93
N GLY A 256 -4.25 -3.79 -2.64
CA GLY A 256 -4.06 -3.78 -4.09
C GLY A 256 -4.14 -2.37 -4.69
N ALA A 257 -4.08 -2.27 -6.03
CA ALA A 257 -4.13 -0.98 -6.74
C ALA A 257 -5.55 -0.53 -7.15
N GLY A 258 -6.57 -1.40 -7.00
CA GLY A 258 -7.93 -1.13 -7.51
C GLY A 258 -8.79 -0.23 -6.61
N ASN A 259 -9.91 0.24 -7.18
CA ASN A 259 -10.95 1.02 -6.50
C ASN A 259 -11.58 0.29 -5.31
N THR A 260 -11.56 -1.04 -5.35
CA THR A 260 -12.11 -1.93 -4.33
C THR A 260 -11.08 -2.29 -3.25
N ALA A 261 -9.79 -2.00 -3.48
CA ALA A 261 -8.74 -2.35 -2.55
C ALA A 261 -8.68 -1.37 -1.38
N LEU A 262 -8.97 -1.90 -0.19
CA LEU A 262 -9.02 -1.14 1.06
C LEU A 262 -7.64 -0.92 1.65
N TYR A 263 -7.49 0.20 2.36
CA TYR A 263 -6.52 0.32 3.43
C TYR A 263 -7.10 -0.33 4.67
N ARG A 264 -6.42 -1.34 5.23
CA ARG A 264 -7.00 -2.19 6.27
C ARG A 264 -5.95 -2.75 7.22
N LEU A 265 -6.42 -3.18 8.39
CA LEU A 265 -5.75 -4.21 9.15
C LEU A 265 -6.28 -5.57 8.69
N THR A 266 -5.38 -6.52 8.49
CA THR A 266 -5.66 -7.88 8.01
C THR A 266 -4.87 -8.89 8.84
N ASP A 267 -5.35 -10.13 8.90
CA ASP A 267 -4.64 -11.21 9.56
C ASP A 267 -3.68 -11.94 8.60
N TRP A 268 -2.80 -12.77 9.17
CA TRP A 268 -1.87 -13.60 8.41
C TRP A 268 -2.59 -14.55 7.45
N GLU A 269 -3.70 -15.15 7.86
CA GLU A 269 -4.46 -16.11 7.04
C GLU A 269 -4.99 -15.46 5.76
N THR A 270 -5.61 -14.29 5.87
CA THR A 270 -6.09 -13.51 4.72
C THR A 270 -4.93 -13.10 3.81
N LEU A 271 -3.81 -12.69 4.41
CA LEU A 271 -2.63 -12.25 3.66
C LEU A 271 -2.02 -13.40 2.85
N VAL A 272 -1.80 -14.57 3.43
CA VAL A 272 -1.20 -15.72 2.72
C VAL A 272 -2.16 -16.41 1.76
N LYS A 273 -3.48 -16.32 2.00
CA LYS A 273 -4.49 -16.75 1.02
C LYS A 273 -4.41 -15.90 -0.25
N THR A 274 -4.23 -14.58 -0.08
CA THR A 274 -4.09 -13.63 -1.19
C THR A 274 -2.72 -13.75 -1.87
N TRP A 275 -1.68 -13.94 -1.07
CA TRP A 275 -0.29 -13.98 -1.52
C TRP A 275 0.39 -15.28 -1.06
N PRO A 276 0.16 -16.42 -1.73
CA PRO A 276 0.72 -17.68 -1.30
C PRO A 276 2.26 -17.65 -1.25
N PRO A 277 2.88 -17.99 -0.09
CA PRO A 277 4.32 -17.82 0.09
C PRO A 277 5.14 -18.80 -0.78
N ASP A 278 4.58 -19.95 -1.14
CA ASP A 278 5.17 -20.92 -2.06
C ASP A 278 5.34 -20.36 -3.48
N LEU A 279 4.45 -19.44 -3.88
CA LEU A 279 4.55 -18.72 -5.15
C LEU A 279 5.52 -17.54 -5.04
N TYR A 280 5.29 -16.65 -4.07
CA TYR A 280 5.93 -15.33 -4.05
C TYR A 280 7.18 -15.24 -3.17
N GLY A 281 7.19 -15.94 -2.03
CA GLY A 281 8.19 -15.84 -0.96
C GLY A 281 8.23 -14.48 -0.27
N PHE A 282 8.57 -14.50 1.01
CA PHE A 282 8.36 -13.37 1.94
C PHE A 282 9.68 -13.00 2.62
N SER A 283 9.89 -11.71 2.88
CA SER A 283 10.99 -11.19 3.71
C SER A 283 10.50 -10.07 4.61
N TRP A 284 11.19 -9.83 5.73
CA TRP A 284 10.83 -8.76 6.66
C TRP A 284 11.97 -7.75 6.80
N ARG A 285 11.60 -6.48 6.82
CA ARG A 285 12.52 -5.34 6.89
C ARG A 285 12.11 -4.40 8.02
N ARG A 286 13.07 -3.73 8.63
CA ARG A 286 12.86 -2.68 9.63
C ARG A 286 13.44 -1.35 9.15
N TYR A 287 12.69 -0.27 9.32
CA TYR A 287 13.03 1.07 8.86
C TYR A 287 13.19 2.02 10.05
N ASP A 288 14.36 1.96 10.68
CA ASP A 288 14.74 2.76 11.84
C ASP A 288 15.90 3.72 11.52
N ARG A 289 16.19 3.92 10.23
CA ARG A 289 17.30 4.73 9.70
C ARG A 289 16.77 5.91 8.90
N GLU A 290 17.67 6.84 8.55
CA GLU A 290 17.51 8.03 7.68
C GLU A 290 16.12 8.32 7.10
N ALA A 291 15.68 9.59 7.16
CA ALA A 291 14.43 10.01 6.53
C ALA A 291 14.33 9.57 5.06
N PHE A 292 13.21 8.93 4.70
CA PHE A 292 12.90 8.64 3.31
C PHE A 292 12.94 9.93 2.47
N PRO A 293 13.43 9.86 1.22
CA PRO A 293 13.35 11.00 0.31
C PRO A 293 11.90 11.41 0.04
N GLU A 294 11.68 12.61 -0.50
CA GLU A 294 10.34 12.99 -0.93
C GLU A 294 9.87 12.09 -2.08
N SER A 295 8.59 11.69 -2.06
CA SER A 295 8.00 10.80 -3.07
C SER A 295 8.22 11.36 -4.48
N SER A 296 8.18 12.69 -4.62
CA SER A 296 8.29 13.37 -5.89
C SER A 296 9.68 13.27 -6.50
N ASP A 297 10.70 13.24 -5.65
CA ASP A 297 12.09 13.13 -6.09
C ASP A 297 12.38 11.67 -6.46
N LEU A 298 11.92 10.74 -5.63
CA LEU A 298 12.20 9.33 -5.80
C LEU A 298 11.45 8.69 -6.97
N PHE A 299 10.16 8.99 -7.10
CA PHE A 299 9.31 8.41 -8.14
C PHE A 299 9.18 9.33 -9.35
N ASN A 300 9.97 10.40 -9.39
CA ASN A 300 10.00 11.38 -10.47
C ASN A 300 8.59 11.93 -10.79
N LEU A 301 7.82 12.25 -9.74
CA LEU A 301 6.43 12.72 -9.87
C LEU A 301 6.35 14.19 -10.33
N ASN A 302 7.47 14.93 -10.27
CA ASN A 302 7.54 16.34 -10.64
C ASN A 302 8.07 16.58 -12.07
N SER A 303 8.43 15.55 -12.84
CA SER A 303 8.88 15.78 -14.21
C SER A 303 7.72 16.21 -15.11
N SER A 304 7.90 17.33 -15.83
CA SER A 304 6.98 17.79 -16.88
C SER A 304 6.98 16.91 -18.14
N LEU A 305 7.81 15.87 -18.16
CA LEU A 305 7.91 14.88 -19.21
C LEU A 305 7.13 13.62 -18.80
N PRO A 306 6.53 12.87 -19.74
CA PRO A 306 5.97 11.57 -19.47
C PRO A 306 6.87 10.71 -18.65
N VAL A 307 6.23 10.02 -17.71
CA VAL A 307 6.78 8.92 -16.96
C VAL A 307 7.00 7.73 -17.93
N GLY A 308 7.97 7.87 -18.84
CA GLY A 308 9.03 6.88 -18.90
C GLY A 308 9.99 7.30 -17.80
N VAL A 309 10.01 6.55 -16.71
CA VAL A 309 10.64 6.94 -15.42
C VAL A 309 12.03 7.55 -15.63
N SER A 310 12.14 8.88 -15.54
CA SER A 310 13.39 9.63 -15.69
C SER A 310 13.80 10.16 -14.33
N PHE A 311 14.46 9.33 -13.53
CA PHE A 311 14.94 9.69 -12.19
C PHE A 311 15.91 10.88 -12.25
N GLY A 312 15.46 12.05 -11.81
CA GLY A 312 16.33 13.21 -11.64
C GLY A 312 17.37 12.95 -10.55
N ASN A 313 18.64 13.16 -10.89
CA ASN A 313 19.85 13.07 -10.04
C ASN A 313 20.47 11.68 -9.78
N LEU A 314 20.00 10.62 -10.44
CA LEU A 314 20.68 9.32 -10.39
C LEU A 314 21.74 9.23 -11.52
N SER A 315 22.90 8.63 -11.24
CA SER A 315 23.91 8.35 -12.26
C SER A 315 23.36 7.44 -13.36
N GLN A 316 23.94 7.43 -14.56
CA GLN A 316 23.46 6.57 -15.67
C GLN A 316 23.40 5.07 -15.29
N ASP A 317 24.30 4.61 -14.43
CA ASP A 317 24.31 3.22 -13.94
C ASP A 317 23.21 2.94 -12.92
N GLU A 318 22.79 3.94 -12.13
CA GLU A 318 21.62 3.86 -11.26
C GLU A 318 20.32 3.94 -12.07
N MET A 319 20.26 4.80 -13.10
CA MET A 319 19.12 4.89 -14.00
C MET A 319 18.81 3.56 -14.71
N ARG A 320 19.84 2.79 -15.11
CA ARG A 320 19.67 1.45 -15.71
C ARG A 320 19.10 0.41 -14.74
N ARG A 321 19.26 0.60 -13.43
CA ARG A 321 18.70 -0.33 -12.42
C ARG A 321 17.21 -0.11 -12.15
N TYR A 322 16.70 1.09 -12.44
CA TYR A 322 15.35 1.52 -12.03
C TYR A 322 14.41 1.84 -13.19
N THR A 323 14.92 1.89 -14.42
CA THR A 323 14.08 2.09 -15.61
C THR A 323 13.15 0.90 -15.81
N ILE A 324 11.85 1.20 -15.88
CA ILE A 324 10.89 0.36 -16.59
C ILE A 324 11.46 0.26 -17.99
N GLU A 325 11.95 -0.92 -18.40
CA GLU A 325 12.02 -1.17 -19.83
C GLU A 325 10.56 -1.06 -20.28
N PRO A 326 10.19 -0.07 -21.12
CA PRO A 326 8.88 -0.17 -21.75
C PRO A 326 8.81 -1.58 -22.34
N ASP A 327 7.65 -2.24 -22.23
CA ASP A 327 7.35 -3.38 -23.09
C ASP A 327 7.37 -2.83 -24.52
N ILE A 328 8.57 -2.76 -25.09
CA ILE A 328 8.78 -2.54 -26.50
C ILE A 328 8.34 -3.87 -27.06
N ASN A 329 7.17 -3.88 -27.69
CA ASN A 329 6.84 -4.95 -28.59
C ASN A 329 7.98 -4.98 -29.62
N ASP A 330 8.83 -5.97 -29.47
CA ASP A 330 10.07 -6.26 -30.17
C ASP A 330 9.87 -6.40 -31.68
N LYS A 331 8.61 -6.42 -32.13
CA LYS A 331 8.21 -6.46 -33.54
C LYS A 331 7.84 -5.11 -34.15
N THR A 332 7.55 -4.07 -33.36
CA THR A 332 7.08 -2.78 -33.91
C THR A 332 7.93 -1.59 -33.51
N GLY A 333 8.75 -1.69 -32.45
CA GLY A 333 9.53 -0.55 -31.94
C GLY A 333 8.65 0.58 -31.39
N ILE A 334 7.34 0.35 -31.26
CA ILE A 334 6.37 1.31 -30.72
C ILE A 334 6.17 0.95 -29.24
N PRO A 335 6.43 1.89 -28.29
CA PRO A 335 6.10 1.69 -26.89
C PRO A 335 4.60 1.42 -26.76
N VAL A 336 4.23 0.25 -26.24
CA VAL A 336 2.83 -0.07 -25.97
C VAL A 336 2.42 0.68 -24.71
N GLY A 337 1.82 1.87 -24.89
CA GLY A 337 1.05 2.59 -23.87
C GLY A 337 1.84 3.07 -22.65
N GLY A 338 2.35 4.30 -22.69
CA GLY A 338 2.74 4.99 -21.46
C GLY A 338 1.50 5.23 -20.60
N SER A 339 1.47 4.65 -19.39
CA SER A 339 0.48 5.02 -18.38
C SER A 339 1.00 6.22 -17.60
N TRP A 340 0.22 7.29 -17.57
CA TRP A 340 0.55 8.50 -16.86
C TRP A 340 -0.14 8.46 -15.50
N PHE A 341 0.65 8.73 -14.46
CA PHE A 341 0.16 8.73 -13.09
C PHE A 341 0.20 10.14 -12.52
N GLU A 342 -0.92 10.58 -11.99
CA GLU A 342 -0.99 11.83 -11.23
C GLU A 342 -0.63 11.56 -9.77
N ARG A 343 0.03 12.54 -9.14
CA ARG A 343 0.21 12.62 -7.69
C ARG A 343 -0.87 13.52 -7.12
N ARG A 344 -1.48 13.10 -6.02
CA ARG A 344 -2.37 13.95 -5.22
C ARG A 344 -1.93 14.00 -3.77
N VAL A 345 -1.85 15.21 -3.22
CA VAL A 345 -1.65 15.44 -1.79
C VAL A 345 -3.02 15.65 -1.14
N VAL A 346 -3.34 14.86 -0.12
CA VAL A 346 -4.61 14.93 0.62
C VAL A 346 -4.33 15.37 2.06
N PRO A 347 -4.97 16.44 2.56
CA PRO A 347 -4.77 16.85 3.95
C PRO A 347 -5.24 15.79 4.94
N ILE A 348 -4.49 15.60 6.03
CA ILE A 348 -4.94 14.85 7.19
C ILE A 348 -5.47 15.87 8.22
N ASP A 349 -6.75 15.75 8.55
CA ASP A 349 -7.41 16.51 9.61
C ASP A 349 -7.52 15.65 10.88
N PHE A 350 -7.90 16.26 11.99
CA PHE A 350 -8.09 15.58 13.27
C PHE A 350 -9.47 15.89 13.84
N ASP A 351 -10.20 14.87 14.26
CA ASP A 351 -11.47 15.07 14.95
C ASP A 351 -11.27 15.61 16.38
N LEU A 352 -12.38 15.86 17.09
CA LEU A 352 -12.34 16.38 18.46
C LEU A 352 -11.63 15.46 19.46
N ARG A 353 -11.43 14.18 19.13
CA ARG A 353 -10.70 13.21 19.94
C ARG A 353 -9.23 13.10 19.52
N GLY A 354 -8.82 13.79 18.46
CA GLY A 354 -7.48 13.70 17.90
C GLY A 354 -7.28 12.51 16.95
N ARG A 355 -8.36 11.89 16.46
CA ARG A 355 -8.25 10.82 15.45
C ARG A 355 -8.00 11.42 14.09
N ALA A 356 -6.99 10.93 13.40
CA ALA A 356 -6.64 11.40 12.07
C ALA A 356 -7.67 10.95 11.03
N GLN A 357 -8.04 11.83 10.11
CA GLN A 357 -8.98 11.55 9.02
C GLN A 357 -8.51 12.21 7.74
N LEU A 358 -8.67 11.53 6.61
CA LEU A 358 -8.41 12.12 5.30
C LEU A 358 -9.51 13.13 4.99
N LYS A 359 -9.12 14.37 4.72
CA LYS A 359 -10.06 15.43 4.36
C LYS A 359 -10.26 15.42 2.86
N GLU A 360 -11.51 15.28 2.41
CA GLU A 360 -11.83 15.49 1.01
C GLU A 360 -11.40 16.89 0.59
N PRO A 361 -10.75 17.04 -0.59
CA PRO A 361 -10.50 18.35 -1.13
C PRO A 361 -11.87 19.04 -1.31
N THR A 362 -12.14 20.08 -0.53
CA THR A 362 -13.35 20.90 -0.73
C THR A 362 -13.35 21.35 -2.18
N SER A 363 -14.33 20.91 -2.96
CA SER A 363 -14.51 21.34 -4.35
C SER A 363 -14.51 22.87 -4.37
N ARG A 364 -13.46 23.46 -4.96
CA ARG A 364 -13.36 24.90 -5.15
C ARG A 364 -14.15 25.34 -6.37
#